data_AF-A0A1F6ILK0-F1
#
_entry.id   AF-A0A1F6ILK0-F1
#
_cell.length_a   1.000
_cell.length_b   1.000
_cell.length_c   1.000
_cell.angle_alpha   90.00
_cell.angle_beta   90.00
_cell.angle_gamma   90.00
#
_symmetry.space_group_name_H-M   'P 1'
#
loop_
_entity.id
_entity.type
_entity.pdbx_description
1 polymer ?
#
loop_
_entity_poly.entity_id
_entity_poly.type
_entity_poly.pdbx_seq_one_letter_code
_entity_poly.pdbx_strand_id
1 'polypeptide(L)'
;MSNRINFYARALQAVYVFLFIIFLLNAFTVDVLFAPPALAILRVPSNIRGIGEIINAPWMQSLRVYHVFLLIIAVLGSLNLIGLTRLESRIWKGVLRFSSFLGILILWSLILFFFLPFLIQGNYSPVYLKTSIIYLGITFIIFLVNLATFTVAIQGRN
;
A
#
# COMPACT_ATOMS: atom_id res chain seq x y z
N MET A 1 -5.37 28.54 -7.58
CA MET A 1 -5.49 27.07 -7.77
C MET A 1 -6.95 26.77 -8.12
N SER A 2 -7.24 26.00 -9.18
CA SER A 2 -8.62 25.77 -9.64
C SER A 2 -9.46 25.01 -8.59
N ASN A 3 -10.75 25.39 -8.42
CA ASN A 3 -11.69 24.72 -7.50
C ASN A 3 -11.74 23.20 -7.67
N ARG A 4 -11.50 22.70 -8.89
CA ARG A 4 -11.45 21.26 -9.19
C ARG A 4 -10.26 20.56 -8.54
N ILE A 5 -9.08 21.16 -8.59
CA ILE A 5 -7.86 20.56 -8.01
C ILE A 5 -7.97 20.49 -6.48
N ASN A 6 -8.57 21.52 -5.86
CA ASN A 6 -8.82 21.52 -4.42
C ASN A 6 -9.82 20.41 -4.00
N PHE A 7 -10.84 20.16 -4.82
CA PHE A 7 -11.76 19.04 -4.58
C PHE A 7 -11.05 17.68 -4.65
N TYR A 8 -10.25 17.44 -5.70
CA TYR A 8 -9.49 16.20 -5.83
C TYR A 8 -8.48 16.00 -4.70
N ALA A 9 -7.78 17.06 -4.29
CA ALA A 9 -6.85 17.01 -3.17
C ALA A 9 -7.54 16.62 -1.87
N ARG A 10 -8.72 17.17 -1.57
CA ARG A 10 -9.52 16.81 -0.38
C ARG A 10 -10.01 15.36 -0.42
N ALA A 11 -10.46 14.90 -1.59
CA ALA A 11 -10.86 13.50 -1.77
C ALA A 11 -9.68 12.55 -1.50
N LEU A 12 -8.50 12.85 -2.06
CA LEU A 12 -7.29 12.06 -1.82
C LEU A 12 -6.84 12.10 -0.35
N GLN A 13 -6.93 13.25 0.32
CA GLN A 13 -6.66 13.36 1.75
C GLN A 13 -7.55 12.43 2.57
N ALA A 14 -8.86 12.43 2.30
CA ALA A 14 -9.80 11.53 2.98
C ALA A 14 -9.43 10.06 2.78
N VAL A 15 -9.02 9.68 1.56
CA VAL A 15 -8.54 8.33 1.26
C VAL A 15 -7.27 7.99 2.05
N TYR A 16 -6.28 8.88 2.11
CA TYR A 16 -5.07 8.63 2.90
C TYR A 16 -5.33 8.52 4.40
N VAL A 17 -6.22 9.35 4.94
CA VAL A 17 -6.65 9.24 6.35
C VAL A 17 -7.32 7.89 6.59
N PHE A 18 -8.23 7.47 5.71
CA PHE A 18 -8.88 6.17 5.80
C PHE A 18 -7.87 5.01 5.73
N LEU A 19 -6.92 5.06 4.79
CA LEU A 19 -5.83 4.07 4.68
C LEU A 19 -4.95 4.05 5.94
N PHE A 20 -4.68 5.20 6.53
CA PHE A 20 -3.89 5.30 7.77
C PHE A 20 -4.62 4.67 8.95
N ILE A 21 -5.93 4.89 9.08
CA ILE A 21 -6.77 4.24 10.11
C ILE A 21 -6.75 2.71 9.91
N ILE A 22 -6.94 2.24 8.68
CA ILE A 22 -6.85 0.80 8.37
C ILE A 22 -5.49 0.23 8.73
N PHE A 23 -4.40 0.94 8.39
CA PHE A 23 -3.05 0.52 8.72
C PHE A 23 -2.83 0.42 10.23
N LEU A 24 -3.29 1.39 11.02
CA LEU A 24 -3.22 1.32 12.48
C LEU A 24 -4.00 0.12 13.02
N LEU A 25 -5.23 -0.09 12.54
CA LEU A 25 -6.03 -1.26 12.93
C LEU A 25 -5.30 -2.57 12.58
N ASN A 26 -4.69 -2.65 11.39
CA ASN A 26 -3.88 -3.79 10.96
C ASN A 26 -2.71 -4.04 11.92
N ALA A 27 -1.91 -2.99 12.19
CA ALA A 27 -0.73 -3.05 13.05
C ALA A 27 -1.05 -3.49 14.49
N PHE A 28 -2.19 -3.08 15.05
CA PHE A 28 -2.62 -3.51 16.39
C PHE A 28 -3.26 -4.90 16.41
N THR A 29 -3.76 -5.41 15.27
CA THR A 29 -4.33 -6.77 15.18
C THR A 29 -3.29 -7.88 14.98
N VAL A 30 -2.01 -7.55 14.80
CA VAL A 30 -0.94 -8.51 14.50
C VAL A 30 -0.74 -9.58 15.59
N ASP A 31 -1.13 -9.32 16.84
CA ASP A 31 -0.99 -10.27 17.95
C ASP A 31 -2.27 -10.98 18.38
N VAL A 32 -3.43 -10.67 17.80
CA VAL A 32 -4.68 -11.35 18.17
C VAL A 32 -4.88 -12.54 17.22
N LEU A 33 -4.44 -13.72 17.65
CA LEU A 33 -4.69 -15.04 17.06
C LEU A 33 -6.18 -15.30 16.68
N PHE A 34 -7.10 -14.44 17.09
CA PHE A 34 -8.56 -14.55 16.93
C PHE A 34 -9.26 -13.25 16.49
N ALA A 35 -8.71 -12.47 15.56
CA ALA A 35 -9.46 -11.31 15.03
C ALA A 35 -10.82 -11.76 14.45
N PRO A 36 -11.96 -11.09 14.76
CA PRO A 36 -13.27 -11.47 14.23
C PRO A 36 -13.28 -11.64 12.70
N PRO A 37 -14.17 -12.46 12.10
CA PRO A 37 -14.19 -12.73 10.66
C PRO A 37 -14.21 -11.45 9.79
N ALA A 38 -14.86 -10.39 10.27
CA ALA A 38 -14.90 -9.09 9.62
C ALA A 38 -13.52 -8.41 9.50
N LEU A 39 -12.59 -8.68 10.42
CA LEU A 39 -11.23 -8.15 10.43
C LEU A 39 -10.21 -9.16 9.88
N ALA A 40 -10.66 -10.32 9.39
CA ALA A 40 -9.77 -11.35 8.87
C ALA A 40 -8.94 -10.90 7.65
N ILE A 41 -9.43 -9.92 6.89
CA ILE A 41 -8.72 -9.29 5.76
C ILE A 41 -7.55 -8.43 6.25
N LEU A 42 -7.59 -7.97 7.50
CA LEU A 42 -6.51 -7.21 8.14
C LEU A 42 -5.49 -8.13 8.83
N ARG A 43 -5.66 -9.46 8.77
CA ARG A 43 -4.63 -10.37 9.31
C ARG A 43 -3.40 -10.34 8.42
N VAL A 44 -2.27 -10.76 8.98
CA VAL A 44 -1.06 -11.03 8.21
C VAL A 44 -1.40 -12.06 7.12
N PRO A 45 -1.08 -11.78 5.84
CA PRO A 45 -1.33 -12.70 4.75
C PRO A 45 -0.74 -14.10 5.03
N SER A 46 -1.55 -15.16 4.99
CA SER A 46 -1.09 -16.52 5.27
C SER A 46 -0.10 -17.05 4.22
N ASN A 47 -0.09 -16.46 3.02
CA ASN A 47 0.88 -16.73 1.96
C ASN A 47 2.30 -16.26 2.31
N ILE A 48 2.51 -15.34 3.25
CA ILE A 48 3.87 -14.95 3.71
C ILE A 48 4.61 -16.13 4.33
N ARG A 49 3.90 -17.03 5.02
CA ARG A 49 4.49 -18.26 5.57
C ARG A 49 4.96 -19.18 4.45
N GLY A 50 4.14 -19.39 3.42
CA GLY A 50 4.49 -20.21 2.25
C GLY A 50 5.61 -19.61 1.40
N ILE A 51 5.72 -18.28 1.33
CA ILE A 51 6.80 -17.62 0.58
C ILE A 51 8.15 -17.82 1.24
N GLY A 52 8.22 -17.83 2.59
CA GLY A 52 9.45 -18.16 3.32
C GLY A 52 9.99 -19.54 2.95
N GLU A 53 9.10 -20.54 2.88
CA GLU A 53 9.46 -21.90 2.46
C GLU A 53 9.99 -21.94 1.02
N ILE A 54 9.41 -21.17 0.10
CA ILE A 54 9.85 -21.11 -1.31
C ILE A 54 11.25 -20.53 -1.46
N ILE A 55 11.61 -19.51 -0.66
CA ILE A 55 12.93 -18.85 -0.73
C ILE A 55 13.96 -19.44 0.26
N ASN A 56 13.62 -20.57 0.90
CA ASN A 56 14.42 -21.22 1.94
C ASN A 56 14.83 -20.26 3.08
N ALA A 57 13.91 -19.36 3.46
CA ALA A 57 14.10 -18.42 4.57
C ALA A 57 13.09 -18.69 5.69
N PRO A 58 13.44 -18.43 6.97
CA PRO A 58 12.49 -18.51 8.07
C PRO A 58 11.27 -17.62 7.80
N TRP A 59 10.05 -18.11 8.08
CA TRP A 59 8.82 -17.34 7.89
C TRP A 59 8.82 -15.99 8.64
N MET A 60 9.56 -15.90 9.75
CA MET A 60 9.80 -14.66 10.49
C MET A 60 10.54 -13.61 9.65
N GLN A 61 11.42 -14.03 8.74
CA GLN A 61 12.12 -13.13 7.82
C GLN A 61 11.19 -12.58 6.75
N SER A 62 10.35 -13.43 6.15
CA SER A 62 9.30 -12.98 5.22
C SER A 62 8.30 -12.03 5.88
N LEU A 63 7.97 -12.29 7.16
CA LEU A 63 7.14 -11.40 7.96
C LEU A 63 7.82 -10.04 8.20
N ARG A 64 9.11 -10.01 8.53
CA ARG A 64 9.87 -8.76 8.70
C ARG A 64 9.90 -7.96 7.41
N VAL A 65 10.17 -8.60 6.27
CA VAL A 65 10.17 -7.95 4.96
C VAL A 65 8.81 -7.33 4.65
N TYR A 66 7.72 -8.05 4.91
CA TYR A 66 6.37 -7.51 4.77
C TYR A 66 6.13 -6.26 5.63
N HIS A 67 6.53 -6.29 6.90
CA HIS A 67 6.39 -5.12 7.80
C HIS A 67 7.25 -3.93 7.36
N VAL A 68 8.45 -4.17 6.81
CA VAL A 68 9.29 -3.11 6.23
C VAL A 68 8.58 -2.45 5.06
N PHE A 69 7.98 -3.23 4.14
CA PHE A 69 7.20 -2.67 3.04
C PHE A 69 5.99 -1.87 3.53
N LEU A 70 5.25 -2.40 4.49
CA LEU A 70 4.13 -1.69 5.11
C LEU A 70 4.57 -0.36 5.74
N LEU A 71 5.67 -0.36 6.49
CA LEU A 71 6.22 0.84 7.11
C LEU A 71 6.61 1.87 6.05
N ILE A 72 7.28 1.46 4.98
CA ILE A 72 7.65 2.36 3.89
C ILE A 72 6.39 2.96 3.24
N ILE A 73 5.38 2.14 2.95
CA ILE A 73 4.10 2.64 2.41
C ILE A 73 3.42 3.62 3.36
N ALA A 74 3.42 3.35 4.67
CA ALA A 74 2.84 4.23 5.67
C ALA A 74 3.58 5.58 5.76
N VAL A 75 4.91 5.57 5.70
CA VAL A 75 5.72 6.79 5.66
C VAL A 75 5.44 7.60 4.39
N LEU A 76 5.45 6.95 3.22
CA LEU A 76 5.16 7.61 1.95
C LEU A 76 3.72 8.14 1.90
N GLY A 77 2.75 7.39 2.41
CA GLY A 77 1.35 7.80 2.54
C GLY A 77 1.18 9.00 3.47
N SER A 78 1.92 9.03 4.58
CA SER A 78 1.91 10.17 5.52
C SER A 78 2.52 11.42 4.88
N LEU A 79 3.62 11.28 4.14
CA LEU A 79 4.22 12.38 3.36
C LEU A 79 3.26 12.89 2.28
N ASN A 80 2.57 11.97 1.59
CA ASN A 80 1.55 12.33 0.61
C ASN A 80 0.38 13.08 1.23
N LEU A 81 -0.10 12.63 2.39
CA LEU A 81 -1.17 13.30 3.13
C LEU A 81 -0.76 14.73 3.52
N ILE A 82 0.41 14.90 4.14
CA ILE A 82 0.90 16.23 4.52
C ILE A 82 1.12 17.10 3.27
N GLY A 83 1.72 16.54 2.23
CA GLY A 83 1.96 17.25 0.96
C GLY A 83 0.66 17.73 0.30
N LEU A 84 -0.40 16.93 0.34
CA LEU A 84 -1.73 17.31 -0.15
C LEU A 84 -2.37 18.44 0.67
N THR A 85 -2.09 18.55 1.98
CA THR A 85 -2.59 19.67 2.80
C THR A 85 -1.85 20.98 2.54
N ARG A 86 -0.61 20.90 2.02
CA ARG A 86 0.29 22.03 1.82
C ARG A 86 0.62 22.27 0.35
N LEU A 87 -0.38 22.10 -0.52
CA LEU A 87 -0.27 22.30 -1.97
C LEU A 87 0.03 23.73 -2.39
N GLU A 88 0.11 24.71 -1.50
CA GLU A 88 0.56 26.06 -1.84
C GLU A 88 2.09 26.18 -1.74
N SER A 89 2.73 25.37 -0.89
CA SER A 89 4.17 25.42 -0.66
C SER A 89 4.93 24.66 -1.74
N ARG A 90 5.91 25.33 -2.36
CA ARG A 90 6.78 24.73 -3.38
C ARG A 90 7.58 23.54 -2.87
N ILE A 91 8.02 23.59 -1.59
CA ILE A 91 8.78 22.51 -0.95
C ILE A 91 7.88 21.27 -0.80
N TRP A 92 6.69 21.44 -0.23
CA TRP A 92 5.74 20.34 -0.01
C TRP A 92 5.21 19.74 -1.32
N LYS A 93 5.08 20.54 -2.39
CA LYS A 93 4.82 19.99 -3.74
C LYS A 93 5.96 19.08 -4.22
N GLY A 94 7.21 19.47 -4.00
CA GLY A 94 8.37 18.65 -4.34
C GLY A 94 8.39 17.34 -3.59
N VAL A 95 8.18 17.40 -2.27
CA VAL A 95 8.05 16.22 -1.40
C VAL A 95 6.90 15.33 -1.88
N LEU A 96 5.73 15.89 -2.15
CA LEU A 96 4.55 15.16 -2.63
C LEU A 96 4.83 14.44 -3.95
N ARG A 97 5.48 15.10 -4.92
CA ARG A 97 5.86 14.46 -6.19
C ARG A 97 6.83 13.31 -5.98
N PHE A 98 7.87 13.52 -5.17
CA PHE A 98 8.89 12.51 -4.95
C PHE A 98 8.35 11.30 -4.18
N SER A 99 7.60 11.54 -3.10
CA SER A 99 7.00 10.48 -2.29
C SER A 99 5.94 9.68 -3.06
N SER A 100 5.08 10.34 -3.84
CA SER A 100 4.12 9.63 -4.70
C SER A 100 4.80 8.83 -5.82
N PHE A 101 5.85 9.37 -6.44
CA PHE A 101 6.66 8.64 -7.43
C PHE A 101 7.34 7.41 -6.83
N LEU A 102 8.01 7.53 -5.69
CA LEU A 102 8.61 6.39 -5.00
C LEU A 102 7.56 5.35 -4.63
N GLY A 103 6.39 5.80 -4.15
CA GLY A 103 5.33 4.87 -3.80
C GLY A 103 4.76 4.14 -5.02
N ILE A 104 4.72 4.75 -6.21
CA ILE A 104 4.38 4.05 -7.46
C ILE A 104 5.36 2.91 -7.72
N LEU A 105 6.67 3.13 -7.59
CA LEU A 105 7.69 2.10 -7.81
C LEU A 105 7.56 0.92 -6.82
N ILE A 106 7.32 1.24 -5.55
CA ILE A 106 7.18 0.22 -4.49
C ILE A 106 5.90 -0.58 -4.67
N LEU A 107 4.77 0.09 -4.90
CA LEU A 107 3.49 -0.59 -5.12
C LEU A 107 3.51 -1.43 -6.39
N TRP A 108 4.20 -0.98 -7.44
CA TRP A 108 4.42 -1.77 -8.65
C TRP A 108 5.19 -3.06 -8.34
N SER A 109 6.25 -2.97 -7.54
CA SER A 109 7.04 -4.13 -7.13
C SER A 109 6.21 -5.13 -6.31
N LEU A 110 5.33 -4.64 -5.44
CA LEU A 110 4.40 -5.47 -4.68
C LEU A 110 3.31 -6.12 -5.54
N ILE A 111 2.80 -5.42 -6.56
CA ILE A 111 1.87 -5.99 -7.54
C ILE A 111 2.54 -7.18 -8.24
N LEU A 112 3.77 -7.02 -8.73
CA LEU A 112 4.51 -8.11 -9.36
C LEU A 112 4.74 -9.27 -8.40
N PHE A 113 5.06 -8.99 -7.14
CA PHE A 113 5.24 -10.01 -6.11
C PHE A 113 3.97 -10.83 -5.86
N PHE A 114 2.80 -10.19 -5.70
CA PHE A 114 1.54 -10.91 -5.52
C PHE A 114 1.04 -11.59 -6.80
N PHE A 115 1.49 -11.14 -7.97
CA PHE A 115 1.18 -11.75 -9.25
C PHE A 115 2.04 -12.98 -9.55
N LEU A 116 3.21 -13.09 -8.91
CA LEU A 116 4.18 -14.16 -9.14
C LEU A 116 3.60 -15.60 -9.08
N PRO A 117 2.71 -15.97 -8.13
CA PRO A 117 2.13 -17.30 -8.07
C PRO A 117 1.27 -17.69 -9.30
N PHE A 118 0.83 -16.72 -10.11
CA PHE A 118 0.08 -16.98 -11.35
C PHE A 118 1.00 -17.20 -12.56
N LEU A 119 2.25 -16.73 -12.47
CA LEU A 119 3.25 -16.85 -13.53
C LEU A 119 4.06 -18.13 -13.41
N ILE A 120 4.33 -18.56 -12.18
CA ILE A 120 5.09 -19.78 -11.92
C ILE A 120 4.12 -20.96 -12.03
N GLN A 121 4.33 -21.85 -13.01
CA GLN A 121 3.59 -23.11 -13.11
C GLN A 121 3.98 -24.01 -11.94
N GLY A 122 3.14 -24.04 -10.90
CA GLY A 122 3.32 -24.85 -9.70
C GLY A 122 1.98 -25.25 -9.10
N ASN A 123 1.97 -26.34 -8.33
CA ASN A 123 0.79 -26.85 -7.65
C ASN A 123 0.50 -26.00 -6.39
N TYR A 124 0.07 -24.75 -6.60
CA TYR A 124 -0.21 -23.82 -5.51
C TYR A 124 -1.54 -24.17 -4.81
N SER A 125 -1.54 -24.13 -3.47
CA SER A 125 -2.76 -24.27 -2.69
C SER A 125 -3.78 -23.19 -3.10
N PRO A 126 -5.07 -23.54 -3.31
CA PRO A 126 -6.14 -22.58 -3.64
C PRO A 126 -6.24 -21.42 -2.64
N VAL A 127 -5.87 -21.66 -1.38
CA VAL A 127 -5.86 -20.64 -0.30
C VAL A 127 -4.80 -19.57 -0.57
N TYR A 128 -3.63 -19.94 -1.11
CA TYR A 128 -2.58 -18.99 -1.44
C TYR A 128 -2.94 -18.15 -2.67
N LEU A 129 -3.54 -18.76 -3.69
CA LEU A 129 -4.02 -18.04 -4.88
C LEU A 129 -5.11 -17.01 -4.50
N LYS A 130 -6.08 -17.41 -3.67
CA LYS A 130 -7.13 -16.51 -3.17
C LYS A 130 -6.54 -15.33 -2.39
N THR A 131 -5.61 -15.61 -1.48
CA THR A 131 -4.92 -14.58 -0.70
C THR A 131 -4.17 -13.61 -1.62
N SER A 132 -3.40 -14.12 -2.58
CA SER A 132 -2.66 -13.28 -3.53
C SER A 132 -3.57 -12.39 -4.38
N ILE A 133 -4.73 -12.88 -4.85
CA ILE A 133 -5.73 -12.05 -5.57
C ILE A 133 -6.23 -10.89 -4.71
N ILE A 134 -6.55 -11.15 -3.44
CA ILE A 134 -7.06 -10.12 -2.52
C ILE A 134 -6.01 -9.03 -2.32
N TYR A 135 -4.77 -9.40 -1.97
CA TYR A 135 -3.71 -8.41 -1.74
C TYR A 135 -3.26 -7.72 -3.02
N LEU A 136 -3.29 -8.41 -4.17
CA LEU A 136 -3.07 -7.80 -5.48
C LEU A 136 -4.11 -6.69 -5.75
N GLY A 137 -5.40 -6.99 -5.53
CA GLY A 137 -6.49 -6.02 -5.71
C GLY A 137 -6.37 -4.81 -4.78
N ILE A 138 -6.08 -5.04 -3.51
CA ILE A 138 -5.85 -3.96 -2.52
C ILE A 138 -4.64 -3.09 -2.95
N THR A 139 -3.51 -3.73 -3.29
CA THR A 139 -2.29 -3.02 -3.70
C THR A 139 -2.53 -2.22 -4.97
N PHE A 140 -3.31 -2.74 -5.92
CA PHE A 140 -3.67 -2.05 -7.15
C PHE A 140 -4.55 -0.81 -6.89
N ILE A 141 -5.52 -0.88 -5.98
CA ILE A 141 -6.32 0.29 -5.58
C ILE A 141 -5.41 1.37 -4.98
N ILE A 142 -4.49 0.99 -4.06
CA ILE A 142 -3.54 1.94 -3.45
C ILE A 142 -2.61 2.52 -4.52
N PHE A 143 -2.19 1.73 -5.51
CA PHE A 143 -1.41 2.20 -6.66
C PHE A 143 -2.15 3.29 -7.44
N LEU A 144 -3.43 3.11 -7.73
CA LEU A 144 -4.24 4.12 -8.42
C LEU A 144 -4.39 5.41 -7.61
N VAL A 145 -4.60 5.30 -6.30
CA VAL A 145 -4.65 6.47 -5.39
C VAL A 145 -3.33 7.24 -5.43
N ASN A 146 -2.20 6.52 -5.42
CA ASN A 146 -0.89 7.13 -5.45
C ASN A 146 -0.56 7.77 -6.81
N LEU A 147 -0.97 7.12 -7.90
CA LEU A 147 -0.89 7.67 -9.25
C LEU A 147 -1.70 8.97 -9.38
N ALA A 148 -2.95 8.98 -8.89
CA ALA A 148 -3.78 10.19 -8.86
C ALA A 148 -3.14 11.30 -8.02
N THR A 149 -2.51 10.95 -6.90
CA THR A 149 -1.75 11.88 -6.05
C THR A 149 -0.59 12.52 -6.82
N PHE A 150 0.17 11.70 -7.56
CA PHE A 150 1.26 12.17 -8.40
C PHE A 150 0.77 13.11 -9.50
N THR A 151 -0.37 12.79 -10.14
CA THR A 151 -0.99 13.67 -11.15
C THR A 151 -1.38 15.03 -10.59
N VAL A 152 -2.01 15.07 -9.41
CA VAL A 152 -2.35 16.34 -8.71
C VAL A 152 -1.08 17.14 -8.39
N ALA A 153 -0.03 16.46 -7.94
CA ALA A 153 1.25 17.09 -7.65
C ALA A 153 1.94 17.66 -8.90
N ILE A 154 1.75 17.03 -10.06
CA ILE A 154 2.25 17.54 -11.34
C ILE A 154 1.48 18.78 -11.78
N GLN A 155 0.16 18.71 -11.80
CA GLN A 155 -0.72 19.76 -12.34
C GLN A 155 -0.62 21.07 -11.56
N GLY A 156 -0.33 21.04 -10.25
CA GLY A 156 -0.17 22.24 -9.42
C GLY A 156 1.06 23.11 -9.73
N ARG A 157 1.83 22.84 -10.81
CA ARG A 157 2.98 23.66 -11.26
C ARG A 157 2.63 24.63 -12.39
N ASN A 158 1.52 24.41 -13.09
CA ASN A 158 0.98 25.29 -14.11
C ASN A 158 -0.11 26.19 -13.51
#